data_AF-A0A7S2Y7N0-F1
#
_entry.id   AF-A0A7S2Y7N0-F1
#
_cell.length_a   1.000
_cell.length_b   1.000
_cell.length_c   1.000
_cell.angle_alpha   90.00
_cell.angle_beta   90.00
_cell.angle_gamma   90.00
#
_symmetry.space_group_name_H-M   'P 1'
#
loop_
_entity.id
_entity.type
_entity.pdbx_description
1 polymer ?
#
loop_
_entity_poly.entity_id
_entity_poly.type
_entity_poly.pdbx_seq_one_letter_code
_entity_poly.pdbx_strand_id
1 'polypeptide(L)'
;MPSSGLNLSSVNEAFGEKADLYTDVLAIRPNASTDQIQQAYFTRRDELFHVLAQMDQRGVDANSQKRYHVERQMDGVVMALRVLGDPDARMRYDSIRDDRLGDGT
;
A
#
# COMPACT_ATOMS: atom_id res chain seq x y z
N MET A 1 7.18 15.04 22.54
CA MET A 1 7.57 15.03 21.11
C MET A 1 6.32 14.66 20.32
N PRO A 2 5.85 15.49 19.36
CA PRO A 2 4.69 15.12 18.57
C PRO A 2 5.03 13.89 17.73
N SER A 3 4.05 12.98 17.61
CA SER A 3 4.12 11.67 16.98
C SER A 3 4.82 11.71 15.62
N SER A 4 6.02 11.14 15.51
CA SER A 4 6.62 10.80 14.21
C SER A 4 5.96 9.54 13.64
N GLY A 5 4.64 9.48 13.72
CA GLY A 5 3.83 8.37 13.22
C GLY A 5 3.92 8.34 11.71
N LEU A 6 4.13 7.15 11.16
CA LEU A 6 4.07 6.94 9.72
C LEU A 6 2.72 7.45 9.21
N ASN A 7 2.74 8.34 8.21
CA ASN A 7 1.50 8.80 7.60
C ASN A 7 1.01 7.75 6.61
N LEU A 8 0.09 6.88 7.06
CA LEU A 8 -0.50 5.80 6.29
C LEU A 8 -1.89 6.16 5.74
N SER A 9 -2.23 7.45 5.61
CA SER A 9 -3.59 7.87 5.21
C SER A 9 -4.01 7.30 3.85
N SER A 10 -3.13 7.30 2.85
CA SER A 10 -3.43 6.73 1.53
C SER A 10 -3.69 5.23 1.56
N VAL A 11 -2.99 4.51 2.45
CA VAL A 11 -3.19 3.07 2.67
C VAL A 11 -4.53 2.83 3.36
N ASN A 12 -4.85 3.61 4.39
CA ASN A 12 -6.12 3.51 5.11
C ASN A 12 -7.32 3.77 4.19
N GLU A 13 -7.24 4.80 3.35
CA GLU A 13 -8.29 5.16 2.39
C GLU A 13 -8.49 4.08 1.30
N ALA A 14 -7.40 3.43 0.87
CA ALA A 14 -7.43 2.48 -0.24
C ALA A 14 -7.69 1.03 0.17
N PHE A 15 -7.14 0.59 1.30
CA PHE A 15 -7.11 -0.81 1.73
C PHE A 15 -7.75 -1.03 3.11
N GLY A 16 -8.06 0.06 3.84
CA GLY A 16 -8.65 0.02 5.18
C GLY A 16 -7.65 0.30 6.30
N GLU A 17 -8.17 0.70 7.47
CA GLU A 17 -7.36 1.14 8.62
C GLU A 17 -6.44 0.06 9.19
N LYS A 18 -6.77 -1.22 8.95
CA LYS A 18 -6.00 -2.38 9.40
C LYS A 18 -5.17 -3.03 8.30
N ALA A 19 -5.05 -2.40 7.12
CA ALA A 19 -4.28 -2.97 6.03
C ALA A 19 -2.80 -3.08 6.38
N ASP A 20 -2.23 -4.27 6.15
CA ASP A 20 -0.80 -4.56 6.23
C ASP A 20 -0.09 -4.13 4.94
N LEU A 21 1.02 -3.41 5.07
CA LEU A 21 1.83 -2.99 3.94
C LEU A 21 2.45 -4.20 3.22
N TYR A 22 2.78 -5.27 3.96
CA TYR A 22 3.34 -6.47 3.37
C TYR A 22 2.28 -7.30 2.66
N THR A 23 1.26 -7.77 3.38
CA THR A 23 0.33 -8.77 2.84
C THR A 23 -0.82 -8.18 2.02
N ASP A 24 -1.35 -7.04 2.42
CA ASP A 24 -2.57 -6.49 1.78
C ASP A 24 -2.21 -5.54 0.63
N VAL A 25 -1.17 -4.72 0.82
CA VAL A 25 -0.76 -3.74 -0.20
C VAL A 25 0.22 -4.35 -1.22
N LEU A 26 1.29 -5.00 -0.76
CA LEU A 26 2.31 -5.58 -1.66
C LEU A 26 2.15 -7.08 -1.92
N ALA A 27 1.33 -7.79 -1.13
CA ALA A 27 1.16 -9.24 -1.16
C ALA A 27 2.46 -10.06 -1.11
N ILE A 28 3.31 -9.68 -0.18
CA ILE A 28 4.54 -10.36 0.17
C ILE A 28 4.54 -10.72 1.65
N ARG A 29 5.52 -11.54 2.05
CA ARG A 29 5.69 -11.91 3.46
C ARG A 29 6.38 -10.79 4.23
N PRO A 30 6.12 -10.62 5.54
CA PRO A 30 6.78 -9.61 6.37
C PRO A 30 8.31 -9.70 6.43
N ASN A 31 8.85 -10.91 6.24
CA ASN A 31 10.30 -11.15 6.18
C ASN A 31 10.92 -10.96 4.79
N ALA A 32 10.20 -10.33 3.85
CA ALA A 32 10.69 -10.10 2.49
C ALA A 32 11.99 -9.27 2.47
N SER A 33 12.89 -9.60 1.56
CA SER A 33 14.09 -8.80 1.28
C SER A 33 13.71 -7.48 0.59
N THR A 34 14.65 -6.52 0.58
CA THR A 34 14.48 -5.25 -0.13
C THR A 34 14.18 -5.46 -1.62
N ASP A 35 14.87 -6.42 -2.26
CA ASP A 35 14.64 -6.75 -3.67
C ASP A 35 13.22 -7.29 -3.91
N GLN A 36 12.71 -8.13 -3.00
CA GLN A 36 11.35 -8.65 -3.08
C GLN A 36 10.31 -7.54 -2.89
N ILE A 37 10.56 -6.58 -2.00
CA ILE A 37 9.70 -5.40 -1.81
C ILE A 37 9.65 -4.56 -3.09
N GLN A 38 10.80 -4.29 -3.70
CA GLN A 38 10.87 -3.54 -4.96
C GLN A 38 10.15 -4.26 -6.10
N GLN A 39 10.38 -5.56 -6.26
CA GLN A 39 9.72 -6.37 -7.28
C GLN A 39 8.20 -6.38 -7.09
N ALA A 40 7.74 -6.52 -5.84
CA ALA A 40 6.32 -6.50 -5.51
C ALA A 40 5.67 -5.14 -5.82
N TYR A 41 6.36 -4.04 -5.52
CA TYR A 41 5.91 -2.70 -5.91
C TYR A 41 5.69 -2.58 -7.42
N PHE A 42 6.67 -2.99 -8.24
CA PHE A 42 6.52 -2.90 -9.69
C PHE A 42 5.38 -3.78 -10.20
N THR A 43 5.26 -5.01 -9.67
CA THR A 43 4.18 -5.92 -10.04
C THR A 43 2.81 -5.31 -9.72
N ARG A 44 2.61 -4.81 -8.49
CA ARG A 44 1.34 -4.21 -8.05
C ARG A 44 1.00 -2.94 -8.83
N ARG A 45 2.02 -2.12 -9.10
CA ARG A 45 1.87 -0.91 -9.91
C ARG A 45 1.43 -1.24 -11.34
N ASP A 46 2.04 -2.23 -11.97
CA ASP A 46 1.71 -2.64 -13.33
C ASP A 46 0.29 -3.22 -13.41
N GLU A 47 -0.11 -4.04 -12.44
CA GLU A 47 -1.49 -4.56 -12.33
C GLU A 47 -2.52 -3.42 -12.27
N LEU A 48 -2.32 -2.44 -11.39
CA LEU A 48 -3.23 -1.30 -11.24
C LEU A 48 -3.26 -0.42 -12.49
N PHE A 49 -2.12 -0.22 -13.16
CA PHE A 49 -2.09 0.47 -14.45
C PHE A 49 -2.90 -0.26 -15.52
N HIS A 50 -2.81 -1.59 -15.59
CA HIS A 50 -3.61 -2.37 -16.53
C HIS A 50 -5.10 -2.23 -16.23
N VAL A 51 -5.49 -2.20 -14.96
CA VAL A 51 -6.88 -1.96 -14.55
C VAL A 51 -7.35 -0.58 -15.01
N LEU A 52 -6.58 0.48 -14.76
CA LEU A 52 -6.93 1.84 -15.21
C LEU A 52 -7.02 1.93 -16.74
N ALA A 53 -6.08 1.34 -17.47
CA ALA A 53 -6.11 1.32 -18.93
C ALA A 53 -7.36 0.58 -19.47
N GLN A 54 -7.76 -0.53 -18.84
CA GLN A 54 -9.01 -1.22 -19.20
C GLN A 54 -10.25 -0.38 -18.90
N MET A 55 -10.24 0.41 -17.82
CA MET A 55 -11.32 1.35 -17.49
C MET A 55 -11.43 2.44 -18.55
N ASP A 56 -10.30 2.99 -19.00
CA ASP A 56 -10.25 3.98 -20.08
C ASP A 56 -10.82 3.41 -21.38
N GLN A 57 -10.43 2.19 -21.77
CA GLN A 57 -10.96 1.52 -22.95
C GLN A 57 -12.47 1.25 -22.89
N ARG A 58 -13.00 1.02 -21.68
CA ARG A 58 -14.44 0.79 -21.45
C ARG A 58 -15.24 2.08 -21.29
N GLY A 59 -14.59 3.25 -21.40
CA GLY A 59 -15.24 4.55 -21.22
C GLY A 59 -15.76 4.76 -19.79
N VAL A 60 -15.11 4.16 -18.79
CA VAL A 60 -15.47 4.41 -17.39
C VAL A 60 -15.17 5.87 -17.05
N ASP A 61 -16.17 6.55 -16.49
CA ASP A 61 -16.05 7.97 -16.12
C ASP A 61 -14.86 8.21 -15.18
N ALA A 62 -14.15 9.32 -15.43
CA ALA A 62 -13.05 9.80 -14.61
C ALA A 62 -13.50 10.05 -13.16
N ASN A 63 -14.75 10.47 -12.95
CA ASN A 63 -15.31 10.69 -11.60
C ASN A 63 -15.92 9.44 -10.98
N SER A 64 -15.80 8.27 -11.63
CA SER A 64 -16.36 7.05 -11.08
C SER A 64 -15.65 6.68 -9.77
N GLN A 65 -16.45 6.30 -8.76
CA GLN A 65 -15.92 5.82 -7.47
C GLN A 65 -14.95 4.64 -7.65
N LYS A 66 -15.19 3.79 -8.65
CA LYS A 66 -14.31 2.66 -8.97
C LYS A 66 -12.93 3.14 -9.41
N ARG A 67 -12.87 4.13 -10.32
CA ARG A 67 -11.59 4.68 -10.78
C ARG A 67 -10.85 5.34 -9.63
N TYR A 68 -11.55 6.19 -8.87
CA TYR A 68 -11.00 6.84 -7.68
C TYR A 68 -10.38 5.82 -6.71
N HIS A 69 -11.06 4.70 -6.46
CA HIS A 69 -10.53 3.65 -5.58
C HIS A 69 -9.24 3.02 -6.12
N VAL A 70 -9.16 2.71 -7.42
CA VAL A 70 -7.93 2.17 -8.04
C VAL A 70 -6.78 3.18 -8.00
N GLU A 71 -7.07 4.47 -8.20
CA GLU A 71 -6.08 5.55 -8.06
C GLU A 71 -5.58 5.68 -6.62
N ARG A 72 -6.47 5.54 -5.61
CA ARG A 72 -6.06 5.47 -4.20
C ARG A 72 -5.19 4.25 -3.91
N GLN A 73 -5.49 3.10 -4.53
CA GLN A 73 -4.64 1.90 -4.40
C GLN A 73 -3.23 2.13 -4.95
N MET A 74 -3.09 2.87 -6.05
CA MET A 74 -1.78 3.29 -6.57
C MET A 74 -1.00 4.13 -5.55
N ASP A 75 -1.65 5.11 -4.93
CA ASP A 75 -1.04 5.93 -3.88
C ASP A 75 -0.64 5.09 -2.66
N GLY A 76 -1.45 4.09 -2.29
CA GLY A 76 -1.16 3.16 -1.22
C GLY A 76 0.06 2.26 -1.52
N VAL A 77 0.17 1.74 -2.74
CA VAL A 77 1.33 0.93 -3.18
C VAL A 77 2.62 1.75 -3.20
N VAL A 78 2.56 3.01 -3.63
CA VAL A 78 3.70 3.94 -3.54
C VAL A 78 4.10 4.21 -2.09
N MET A 79 3.11 4.40 -1.21
CA MET A 79 3.37 4.58 0.23
C MET A 79 4.02 3.35 0.85
N ALA A 80 3.54 2.14 0.52
CA ALA A 80 4.14 0.89 1.00
C ALA A 80 5.61 0.77 0.59
N LEU A 81 5.96 1.10 -0.67
CA LEU A 81 7.37 1.12 -1.08
C LEU A 81 8.19 2.15 -0.29
N ARG A 82 7.66 3.36 -0.08
CA ARG A 82 8.38 4.41 0.68
C ARG A 82 8.66 3.99 2.12
N VAL A 83 7.71 3.32 2.76
CA VAL A 83 7.85 2.86 4.14
C VAL A 83 8.74 1.63 4.22
N LEU A 84 8.48 0.60 3.41
CA LEU A 84 9.18 -0.69 3.50
C LEU A 84 10.56 -0.69 2.81
N GLY A 85 10.78 0.23 1.86
CA GLY A 85 12.06 0.39 1.17
C GLY A 85 13.09 1.21 1.95
N ASP A 86 12.65 2.01 2.93
CA ASP A 86 13.52 2.75 3.84
C ASP A 86 13.74 1.95 5.14
N PRO A 87 14.97 1.58 5.51
CA PRO A 87 15.22 0.73 6.68
C PRO A 87 14.66 1.29 8.00
N ASP A 88 14.75 2.61 8.21
CA ASP A 88 14.30 3.25 9.44
C ASP A 88 12.77 3.35 9.51
N ALA A 89 12.11 3.65 8.38
CA ALA A 89 10.66 3.64 8.28
C ALA A 89 10.08 2.21 8.36
N ARG A 90 10.75 1.23 7.76
CA ARG A 90 10.38 -0.19 7.85
C ARG A 90 10.44 -0.67 9.29
N MET A 91 11.54 -0.40 9.99
CA MET A 91 11.67 -0.76 11.40
C MET A 91 10.58 -0.10 12.27
N ARG A 92 10.27 1.17 12.02
CA ARG A 92 9.15 1.85 12.70
C ARG A 92 7.81 1.20 12.39
N TYR A 93 7.57 0.83 11.13
CA TYR A 93 6.35 0.13 10.73
C TYR A 93 6.23 -1.21 11.43
N ASP A 94 7.29 -2.02 11.38
CA ASP A 94 7.35 -3.33 12.01
C ASP A 94 7.08 -3.22 13.52
N SER A 95 7.56 -2.16 14.19
CA SER A 95 7.32 -1.94 15.62
C SER A 95 5.87 -1.62 16.01
N ILE A 96 5.05 -1.13 15.07
CA ILE A 96 3.63 -0.80 15.30
C ILE A 96 2.67 -1.74 14.55
N ARG A 97 3.22 -2.72 13.82
CA ARG A 97 2.45 -3.56 12.90
C ARG A 97 1.43 -4.40 13.66
N ASP A 98 1.84 -5.08 14.72
CA ASP A 98 0.94 -5.98 15.46
C ASP A 98 -0.21 -5.21 16.13
N ASP A 99 0.09 -4.06 16.74
CA ASP A 99 -0.91 -3.14 17.30
C ASP A 99 -1.91 -2.67 16.23
N ARG A 100 -1.42 -2.37 15.02
CA ARG A 100 -2.25 -1.95 13.89
C ARG A 100 -3.17 -3.07 13.39
N LEU A 101 -2.67 -4.30 13.30
CA LEU A 101 -3.46 -5.44 12.82
C LEU A 101 -4.53 -5.84 13.85
N GLY A 102 -4.34 -5.45 15.12
CA GLY A 102 -5.27 -5.75 16.20
C GLY A 102 -5.16 -7.19 16.67
N ASP A 103 -4.01 -7.84 16.44
CA ASP A 103 -3.62 -9.06 17.12
C ASP A 103 -3.21 -8.70 18.55
N GLY A 104 -4.19 -8.22 19.32
CA GLY A 104 -4.07 -8.17 20.77
C GLY A 104 -3.97 -9.60 21.29
N THR A 105 -2.94 -9.87 22.09
CA THR A 105 -2.92 -10.99 23.03
C THR A 105 -4.25 -11.15 23.77
#